data_AF-A0A955TUU7-F1
#
_entry.id   AF-A0A955TUU7-F1
#
_cell.length_a   1.000
_cell.length_b   1.000
_cell.length_c   1.000
_cell.angle_alpha   90.00
_cell.angle_beta   90.00
_cell.angle_gamma   90.00
#
_symmetry.space_group_name_H-M   'P 1'
#
loop_
_entity.id
_entity.type
_entity.pdbx_description
1 polymer ?
#
loop_
_entity_poly.entity_id
_entity_poly.type
_entity_poly.pdbx_seq_one_letter_code
_entity_poly.pdbx_strand_id
1 'polypeptide(L)'
;MSGQDEAGRLRVSVTTLLVGTTGGGLTMPDSLPSILYGVLQANRRLAMLEQSDSAESDGKEKAGASFTVFIDSVDVVELYQDRAIQAAKALVDLGQSQDFREHLHIHETLVQGREGQLRAYYAEEQEWWQRLRIMTQEDGALKFEALTNRARAEVYLKPTQRALIERLLARGASSDQTNLDFSSTLFELLIPNRMKAYAPDHRDMVLVLDEESAAYPWELLYDRYDPNTRPMAVEAGMIRQLSVEQSQFREKVLHGTALNALVIGDPTSDTSSQDFPPLPGAAAEARDVATLIRQNGYREVIELVQADAYPEAILGALFQQPYRILHCAAHGVFEYRLDEETSQAAANLSAKVQAKQDPCVKPKTVSGMVLGKGLFLTPAEIEQMRYVPELVFLNCCYLGKITAQDHSSPVPFHRLASNLGTQLIRMGVRAVIAAGWAVDDQAANVFA
;
A
#
# COMPACT_ATOMS: atom_id res chain seq x y z
N MET A 1 -22.29 34.96 -29.37
CA MET A 1 -22.91 35.73 -30.48
C MET A 1 -21.78 36.13 -31.41
N SER A 2 -21.79 35.69 -32.66
CA SER A 2 -20.70 35.95 -33.61
C SER A 2 -20.80 37.37 -34.18
N GLY A 3 -19.91 38.27 -33.77
CA GLY A 3 -19.68 39.54 -34.44
C GLY A 3 -18.58 39.39 -35.49
N GLN A 4 -18.72 40.03 -36.64
CA GLN A 4 -17.62 40.16 -37.60
C GLN A 4 -16.72 41.34 -37.19
N ASP A 5 -15.40 41.19 -37.29
CA ASP A 5 -14.46 42.32 -37.11
C ASP A 5 -14.31 43.18 -38.38
N GLU A 6 -13.61 44.31 -38.29
CA GLU A 6 -13.34 45.20 -39.44
C GLU A 6 -12.59 44.50 -40.60
N ALA A 7 -12.00 43.32 -40.38
CA ALA A 7 -11.33 42.48 -41.37
C ALA A 7 -12.24 41.35 -41.91
N GLY A 8 -13.52 41.31 -41.52
CA GLY A 8 -14.49 40.30 -41.97
C GLY A 8 -14.36 38.94 -41.27
N ARG A 9 -13.54 38.83 -40.21
CA ARG A 9 -13.34 37.57 -39.48
C ARG A 9 -14.54 37.23 -38.61
N LEU A 10 -14.93 35.96 -38.62
CA LEU A 10 -15.92 35.41 -37.70
C LEU A 10 -15.30 35.25 -36.31
N ARG A 11 -15.76 36.05 -35.35
CA ARG A 11 -15.36 35.89 -33.95
C ARG A 11 -16.14 34.77 -33.28
N VAL A 12 -15.41 33.85 -32.66
CA VAL A 12 -15.96 32.68 -31.98
C VAL A 12 -15.54 32.71 -30.52
N SER A 13 -16.50 32.39 -29.64
CA SER A 13 -16.27 32.13 -28.22
C SER A 13 -16.17 30.63 -28.00
N VAL A 14 -15.17 30.19 -27.25
CA VAL A 14 -14.95 28.77 -26.92
C VAL A 14 -15.17 28.59 -25.43
N THR A 15 -15.96 27.57 -25.06
CA THR A 15 -16.11 27.16 -23.67
C THR A 15 -15.42 25.83 -23.45
N THR A 16 -14.64 25.70 -22.39
CA THR A 16 -13.90 24.48 -22.06
C THR A 16 -14.09 24.11 -20.60
N LEU A 17 -14.00 22.81 -20.32
CA LEU A 17 -13.77 22.30 -18.97
C LEU A 17 -12.27 22.31 -18.69
N LEU A 18 -11.90 22.24 -17.41
CA LEU A 18 -10.53 21.93 -17.02
C LEU A 18 -10.24 20.47 -17.37
N VAL A 19 -9.24 20.24 -18.21
CA VAL A 19 -8.91 18.90 -18.72
C VAL A 19 -7.70 18.36 -17.96
N GLY A 20 -7.85 17.15 -17.42
CA GLY A 20 -6.77 16.41 -16.77
C GLY A 20 -6.38 16.95 -15.39
N THR A 21 -7.18 17.82 -14.76
CA THR A 21 -6.87 18.42 -13.45
C THR A 21 -7.31 17.57 -12.26
N THR A 22 -7.84 16.38 -12.50
CA THR A 22 -8.28 15.40 -11.49
C THR A 22 -7.45 14.13 -11.59
N GLY A 23 -7.00 13.58 -10.45
CA GLY A 23 -6.42 12.24 -10.36
C GLY A 23 -5.14 12.03 -11.17
N GLY A 24 -4.02 12.61 -10.72
CA GLY A 24 -2.69 12.31 -11.29
C GLY A 24 -2.41 12.83 -12.71
N GLY A 25 -3.28 13.70 -13.23
CA GLY A 25 -3.07 14.39 -14.50
C GLY A 25 -2.26 15.68 -14.37
N LEU A 26 -2.57 16.68 -15.18
CA LEU A 26 -1.92 17.99 -15.16
C LEU A 26 -2.32 18.78 -13.92
N THR A 27 -1.39 19.52 -13.32
CA THR A 27 -1.76 20.47 -12.25
C THR A 27 -2.62 21.59 -12.84
N MET A 28 -3.41 22.29 -12.01
CA MET A 28 -4.18 23.46 -12.46
C MET A 28 -3.28 24.51 -13.14
N PRO A 29 -2.09 24.85 -12.59
CA PRO A 29 -1.11 25.69 -13.26
C PRO A 29 -0.51 25.14 -14.56
N ASP A 30 -0.61 23.85 -14.87
CA ASP A 30 -0.15 23.28 -16.14
C ASP A 30 -1.28 23.17 -17.18
N SER A 31 -2.49 22.81 -16.74
CA SER A 31 -3.67 22.63 -17.61
C SER A 31 -4.13 23.96 -18.21
N LEU A 32 -4.24 25.02 -17.39
CA LEU A 32 -4.70 26.33 -17.84
C LEU A 32 -3.78 26.96 -18.90
N PRO A 33 -2.44 27.06 -18.70
CA PRO A 33 -1.55 27.57 -19.73
C PRO A 33 -1.57 26.73 -21.00
N SER A 34 -1.66 25.40 -20.88
CA SER A 34 -1.69 24.50 -22.03
C SER A 34 -2.91 24.76 -22.93
N ILE A 35 -4.08 24.97 -22.32
CA ILE A 35 -5.31 25.35 -23.03
C ILE A 35 -5.12 26.71 -23.71
N LEU A 36 -4.64 27.72 -22.97
CA LEU A 36 -4.46 29.07 -23.50
C LEU A 36 -3.43 29.14 -24.63
N TYR A 37 -2.29 28.46 -24.49
CA TYR A 37 -1.32 28.31 -25.57
C TYR A 37 -1.93 27.60 -26.77
N GLY A 38 -2.76 26.58 -26.56
CA GLY A 38 -3.52 25.92 -27.63
C GLY A 38 -4.37 26.91 -28.42
N VAL A 39 -5.08 27.80 -27.73
CA VAL A 39 -5.89 28.86 -28.37
C VAL A 39 -5.03 29.86 -29.13
N LEU A 40 -3.93 30.33 -28.54
CA LEU A 40 -3.01 31.25 -29.21
C LEU A 40 -2.39 30.62 -30.47
N GLN A 41 -1.99 29.35 -30.41
CA GLN A 41 -1.46 28.62 -31.54
C GLN A 41 -2.52 28.37 -32.62
N ALA A 42 -3.77 28.09 -32.23
CA ALA A 42 -4.88 27.96 -33.16
C ALA A 42 -5.11 29.29 -33.92
N ASN A 43 -5.18 30.41 -33.21
CA ASN A 43 -5.34 31.73 -33.81
C ASN A 43 -4.16 32.07 -34.75
N ARG A 44 -2.92 31.76 -34.38
CA ARG A 44 -1.74 31.94 -35.27
C ARG A 44 -1.83 31.12 -36.55
N ARG A 45 -2.24 29.85 -36.45
CA ARG A 45 -2.40 28.97 -37.63
C ARG A 45 -3.53 29.44 -38.53
N LEU A 46 -4.65 29.84 -37.95
CA LEU A 46 -5.78 30.40 -38.70
C LEU A 46 -5.33 31.63 -39.48
N ALA A 47 -4.63 32.58 -38.84
CA ALA A 47 -4.10 33.78 -39.50
C ALA A 47 -3.10 33.47 -40.65
N MET A 48 -2.28 32.42 -40.52
CA MET A 48 -1.38 32.01 -41.62
C MET A 48 -2.14 31.50 -42.84
N LEU A 49 -3.22 30.74 -42.63
CA LEU A 49 -4.06 30.23 -43.72
C LEU A 49 -4.77 31.37 -44.47
N GLU A 50 -5.15 32.44 -43.77
CA GLU A 50 -5.69 33.65 -44.40
C GLU A 50 -4.66 34.32 -45.33
N GLN A 51 -3.40 34.37 -44.90
CA GLN A 51 -2.33 35.01 -45.67
C GLN A 51 -1.98 34.19 -46.92
N SER A 52 -1.97 32.85 -46.84
CA SER A 52 -1.75 31.99 -48.01
C SER A 52 -2.88 32.09 -49.05
N ASP A 53 -4.14 32.13 -48.60
CA ASP A 53 -5.30 32.31 -49.49
C ASP A 53 -5.30 33.70 -50.17
N SER A 54 -4.72 34.71 -49.53
CA SER A 54 -4.60 36.06 -50.09
C SER A 54 -3.44 36.23 -51.09
N ALA A 55 -2.39 35.41 -50.99
CA ALA A 55 -1.20 35.50 -51.85
C ALA A 55 -1.31 34.73 -53.17
N GLU A 56 -2.20 33.73 -53.28
CA GLU A 56 -2.41 32.93 -54.51
C GLU A 56 -3.54 33.46 -55.42
N SER A 57 -4.11 34.63 -55.11
CA SER A 57 -5.25 35.21 -55.83
C SER A 57 -4.85 36.28 -56.87
N ASP A 58 -3.84 36.01 -57.70
CA ASP A 58 -3.69 36.69 -59.00
C ASP A 58 -4.39 35.84 -60.09
N GLY A 59 -5.72 35.99 -60.20
CA GLY A 59 -6.40 35.77 -61.48
C GLY A 59 -7.36 34.58 -61.68
N LYS A 60 -7.92 33.93 -60.65
CA LYS A 60 -9.05 32.99 -60.85
C LYS A 60 -10.20 33.18 -59.86
N GLU A 61 -11.41 33.18 -60.41
CA GLU A 61 -12.70 33.41 -59.73
C GLU A 61 -12.88 32.51 -58.48
N LYS A 62 -13.19 33.16 -57.35
CA LYS A 62 -13.45 32.52 -56.04
C LYS A 62 -14.76 31.74 -56.06
N ALA A 63 -14.68 30.41 -56.11
CA ALA A 63 -15.77 29.52 -55.73
C ALA A 63 -15.55 29.07 -54.27
N GLY A 64 -16.23 29.74 -53.33
CA GLY A 64 -16.26 29.40 -51.90
C GLY A 64 -15.85 30.58 -51.03
N ALA A 65 -16.76 31.04 -50.17
CA ALA A 65 -16.44 32.05 -49.17
C ALA A 65 -15.34 31.51 -48.22
N SER A 66 -14.14 32.09 -48.28
CA SER A 66 -13.10 31.84 -47.28
C SER A 66 -13.56 32.50 -45.98
N PHE A 67 -14.08 31.69 -45.05
CA PHE A 67 -14.48 32.14 -43.73
C PHE A 67 -13.27 32.10 -42.81
N THR A 68 -12.77 33.28 -42.49
CA THR A 68 -11.67 33.48 -41.58
C THR A 68 -12.21 33.49 -40.15
N VAL A 69 -11.67 32.66 -39.27
CA VAL A 69 -12.19 32.45 -37.90
C VAL A 69 -11.15 32.92 -36.90
N PHE A 70 -11.61 33.64 -35.87
CA PHE A 70 -10.77 34.08 -34.77
C PHE A 70 -11.42 33.72 -33.44
N ILE A 71 -10.68 33.04 -32.56
CA ILE A 71 -11.14 32.75 -31.20
C ILE A 71 -10.93 34.01 -30.37
N ASP A 72 -12.03 34.70 -30.07
CA ASP A 72 -12.05 36.02 -29.40
C ASP A 72 -12.17 35.88 -27.88
N SER A 73 -12.82 34.83 -27.40
CA SER A 73 -12.97 34.59 -25.96
C SER A 73 -12.91 33.11 -25.61
N VAL A 74 -12.41 32.83 -24.41
CA VAL A 74 -12.36 31.48 -23.82
C VAL A 74 -12.99 31.52 -22.44
N ASP A 75 -14.03 30.72 -22.23
CA ASP A 75 -14.68 30.54 -20.94
C ASP A 75 -14.27 29.19 -20.33
N VAL A 76 -13.77 29.19 -19.10
CA VAL A 76 -13.48 27.97 -18.35
C VAL A 76 -14.64 27.68 -17.40
N VAL A 77 -15.27 26.53 -17.58
CA VAL A 77 -16.40 26.09 -16.75
C VAL A 77 -15.94 24.99 -15.81
N GLU A 78 -16.31 25.13 -14.54
CA GLU A 78 -16.02 24.17 -13.49
C GLU A 78 -17.26 23.99 -12.62
N LEU A 79 -17.54 22.73 -12.23
CA LEU A 79 -18.70 22.36 -11.44
C LEU A 79 -18.53 22.77 -9.98
N TYR A 80 -17.32 22.60 -9.42
CA TYR A 80 -17.05 22.82 -8.00
C TYR A 80 -16.50 24.22 -7.73
N GLN A 81 -17.13 24.97 -6.83
CA GLN A 81 -16.80 26.37 -6.55
C GLN A 81 -15.33 26.55 -6.14
N ASP A 82 -14.80 25.67 -5.31
CA ASP A 82 -13.43 25.77 -4.80
C ASP A 82 -12.39 25.57 -5.92
N ARG A 83 -12.64 24.64 -6.86
CA ARG A 83 -11.81 24.49 -8.07
C ARG A 83 -11.91 25.69 -9.00
N ALA A 84 -13.10 26.26 -9.14
CA ALA A 84 -13.31 27.47 -9.93
C ALA A 84 -12.56 28.69 -9.34
N ILE A 85 -12.52 28.82 -8.01
CA ILE A 85 -11.73 29.84 -7.31
C ILE A 85 -10.23 29.63 -7.55
N GLN A 86 -9.74 28.39 -7.45
CA GLN A 86 -8.34 28.07 -7.75
C GLN A 86 -7.98 28.41 -9.21
N ALA A 87 -8.84 28.06 -10.17
CA ALA A 87 -8.66 28.40 -11.57
C ALA A 87 -8.58 29.91 -11.79
N ALA A 88 -9.50 30.67 -11.17
CA ALA A 88 -9.53 32.12 -11.28
C ALA A 88 -8.23 32.76 -10.75
N LYS A 89 -7.73 32.31 -9.60
CA LYS A 89 -6.44 32.79 -9.06
C LYS A 89 -5.28 32.48 -10.01
N ALA A 90 -5.19 31.24 -10.49
CA ALA A 90 -4.16 30.84 -11.44
C ALA A 90 -4.22 31.66 -12.73
N LEU A 91 -5.41 31.96 -13.26
CA LEU A 91 -5.58 32.82 -14.43
C LEU A 91 -5.14 34.26 -14.18
N VAL A 92 -5.39 34.82 -12.99
CA VAL A 92 -4.89 36.15 -12.61
C VAL A 92 -3.36 36.18 -12.61
N ASP A 93 -2.72 35.18 -12.00
CA ASP A 93 -1.26 35.08 -11.97
C ASP A 93 -0.67 34.90 -13.38
N LEU A 94 -1.32 34.09 -14.22
CA LEU A 94 -0.94 33.92 -15.63
C LEU A 94 -1.07 35.21 -16.43
N GLY A 95 -2.12 35.99 -16.21
CA GLY A 95 -2.31 37.28 -16.86
C GLY A 95 -1.21 38.31 -16.56
N GLN A 96 -0.46 38.11 -15.46
CA GLN A 96 0.69 38.94 -15.11
C GLN A 96 2.00 38.49 -15.77
N SER A 97 2.06 37.28 -16.33
CA SER A 97 3.27 36.74 -16.96
C SER A 97 3.53 37.41 -18.32
N GLN A 98 4.82 37.54 -18.68
CA GLN A 98 5.21 38.18 -19.95
C GLN A 98 4.62 37.47 -21.17
N ASP A 99 4.50 36.13 -21.13
CA ASP A 99 4.06 35.33 -22.26
C ASP A 99 2.57 35.55 -22.61
N PHE A 100 1.74 35.84 -21.60
CA PHE A 100 0.29 35.96 -21.78
C PHE A 100 -0.21 37.40 -21.74
N ARG A 101 0.46 38.31 -21.02
CA ARG A 101 0.00 39.70 -20.83
C ARG A 101 -0.17 40.49 -22.13
N GLU A 102 0.63 40.20 -23.16
CA GLU A 102 0.55 40.88 -24.46
C GLU A 102 -0.52 40.29 -25.39
N HIS A 103 -1.01 39.08 -25.10
CA HIS A 103 -1.85 38.31 -26.02
C HIS A 103 -3.26 38.04 -25.48
N LEU A 104 -3.46 38.09 -24.16
CA LEU A 104 -4.71 37.73 -23.50
C LEU A 104 -5.11 38.81 -22.51
N HIS A 105 -6.40 39.13 -22.49
CA HIS A 105 -7.02 39.92 -21.44
C HIS A 105 -7.79 39.00 -20.50
N ILE A 106 -7.29 38.80 -19.29
CA ILE A 106 -7.96 37.98 -18.28
C ILE A 106 -8.97 38.85 -17.54
N HIS A 107 -10.26 38.52 -17.67
CA HIS A 107 -11.30 39.16 -16.87
C HIS A 107 -11.24 38.62 -15.44
N GLU A 108 -11.07 39.50 -14.44
CA GLU A 108 -11.01 39.15 -13.01
C GLU A 108 -12.38 38.76 -12.40
N THR A 109 -13.24 38.10 -13.18
CA THR A 109 -14.64 37.87 -12.79
C THR A 109 -14.96 36.39 -12.75
N LEU A 110 -15.04 35.83 -11.54
CA LEU A 110 -15.65 34.51 -11.33
C LEU A 110 -17.17 34.68 -11.33
N VAL A 111 -17.84 34.13 -12.35
CA VAL A 111 -19.30 34.21 -12.49
C VAL A 111 -19.93 32.91 -12.01
N GLN A 112 -20.89 33.00 -11.09
CA GLN A 112 -21.62 31.84 -10.60
C GLN A 112 -22.64 31.35 -11.65
N GLY A 113 -22.51 30.09 -12.07
CA GLY A 113 -23.46 29.41 -12.95
C GLY A 113 -24.70 28.89 -12.22
N ARG A 114 -25.64 28.29 -12.97
CA ARG A 114 -26.92 27.78 -12.42
C ARG A 114 -26.79 26.51 -11.58
N GLU A 115 -25.84 25.64 -11.91
CA GLU A 115 -25.71 24.28 -11.33
C GLU A 115 -24.38 24.09 -10.56
N GLY A 116 -23.78 25.17 -10.06
CA GLY A 116 -22.52 25.10 -9.32
C GLY A 116 -22.67 24.34 -7.99
N GLN A 117 -21.72 23.45 -7.69
CA GLN A 117 -21.66 22.64 -6.48
C GLN A 117 -20.72 23.29 -5.45
N LEU A 118 -21.14 23.27 -4.18
CA LEU A 118 -20.38 23.77 -3.04
C LEU A 118 -20.02 22.60 -2.13
N ARG A 119 -18.74 22.46 -1.79
CA ARG A 119 -18.24 21.36 -0.95
C ARG A 119 -17.95 21.87 0.45
N ALA A 120 -18.44 21.16 1.47
CA ALA A 120 -18.15 21.46 2.86
C ALA A 120 -16.68 21.18 3.24
N TYR A 121 -16.04 20.25 2.53
CA TYR A 121 -14.63 19.89 2.65
C TYR A 121 -14.11 19.37 1.31
N TYR A 122 -12.93 19.83 0.90
CA TYR A 122 -12.19 19.28 -0.22
C TYR A 122 -10.70 19.24 0.15
N ALA A 123 -10.16 18.03 0.19
CA ALA A 123 -8.73 17.80 0.10
C ALA A 123 -8.46 17.37 -1.34
N GLU A 124 -7.53 18.06 -2.02
CA GLU A 124 -6.97 17.55 -3.26
C GLU A 124 -6.25 16.24 -2.89
N GLU A 125 -6.76 15.10 -3.34
CA GLU A 125 -6.06 13.83 -3.18
C GLU A 125 -4.69 13.97 -3.86
N GLN A 126 -3.65 14.24 -3.07
CA GLN A 126 -2.25 14.11 -3.46
C GLN A 126 -1.85 12.63 -3.65
N GLU A 127 -2.82 11.73 -3.78
CA GLU A 127 -2.65 10.28 -3.73
C GLU A 127 -2.26 9.69 -5.08
N TRP A 128 -1.17 10.19 -5.69
CA TRP A 128 -0.44 9.36 -6.63
C TRP A 128 0.47 8.43 -5.85
N TRP A 129 -0.11 7.37 -5.28
CA TRP A 129 0.65 6.31 -4.64
C TRP A 129 1.67 5.76 -5.63
N GLN A 130 2.96 5.90 -5.31
CA GLN A 130 4.03 5.39 -6.13
C GLN A 130 4.00 3.87 -6.09
N ARG A 131 3.73 3.22 -7.23
CA ARG A 131 3.82 1.76 -7.33
C ARG A 131 5.24 1.35 -7.66
N LEU A 132 5.90 0.73 -6.70
CA LEU A 132 7.23 0.17 -6.84
C LEU A 132 7.14 -1.35 -6.73
N ARG A 133 7.48 -2.05 -7.81
CA ARG A 133 7.58 -3.50 -7.80
C ARG A 133 8.99 -3.90 -7.43
N ILE A 134 9.14 -4.79 -6.46
CA ILE A 134 10.43 -5.33 -6.02
C ILE A 134 10.33 -6.84 -6.09
N MET A 135 11.13 -7.45 -6.96
CA MET A 135 11.12 -8.90 -7.18
C MET A 135 12.52 -9.45 -6.96
N THR A 136 12.60 -10.59 -6.30
CA THR A 136 13.83 -11.35 -6.12
C THR A 136 14.11 -12.16 -7.39
N GLN A 137 15.32 -12.09 -7.89
CA GLN A 137 15.78 -12.84 -9.06
C GLN A 137 16.39 -14.18 -8.64
N GLU A 138 16.58 -15.11 -9.58
CA GLU A 138 17.14 -16.45 -9.31
C GLU A 138 18.55 -16.40 -8.70
N ASP A 139 19.33 -15.36 -9.02
CA ASP A 139 20.67 -15.12 -8.48
C ASP A 139 20.64 -14.42 -7.10
N GLY A 140 19.45 -14.17 -6.55
CA GLY A 140 19.22 -13.48 -5.29
C GLY A 140 19.33 -11.95 -5.36
N ALA A 141 19.50 -11.36 -6.56
CA ALA A 141 19.45 -9.92 -6.75
C ALA A 141 18.01 -9.39 -6.61
N LEU A 142 17.87 -8.11 -6.25
CA LEU A 142 16.58 -7.43 -6.19
C LEU A 142 16.36 -6.58 -7.44
N LYS A 143 15.25 -6.83 -8.13
CA LYS A 143 14.81 -6.07 -9.30
C LYS A 143 13.73 -5.08 -8.88
N PHE A 144 14.00 -3.80 -9.10
CA PHE A 144 13.10 -2.69 -8.80
C PHE A 144 12.48 -2.16 -10.09
N GLU A 145 11.16 -2.04 -10.17
CA GLU A 145 10.43 -1.49 -11.31
C GLU A 145 9.47 -0.39 -10.84
N ALA A 146 9.75 0.86 -11.19
CA ALA A 146 8.84 1.98 -10.89
C ALA A 146 7.77 2.07 -11.98
N LEU A 147 6.50 1.85 -11.62
CA LEU A 147 5.40 1.67 -12.59
C LEU A 147 4.61 2.93 -12.88
N THR A 148 4.69 3.95 -12.03
CA THR A 148 3.75 5.07 -12.05
C THR A 148 4.41 6.43 -12.30
N ASN A 149 5.73 6.51 -12.57
CA ASN A 149 6.42 7.80 -12.60
C ASN A 149 6.62 8.40 -14.00
N ARG A 150 6.65 7.56 -15.05
CA ARG A 150 6.93 8.00 -16.44
C ARG A 150 6.21 7.10 -17.43
N ALA A 151 6.14 7.52 -18.69
CA ALA A 151 5.69 6.68 -19.81
C ALA A 151 6.58 5.43 -20.06
N ARG A 152 7.71 5.32 -19.36
CA ARG A 152 8.61 4.16 -19.34
C ARG A 152 8.70 3.59 -17.93
N ALA A 153 8.66 2.26 -17.79
CA ALA A 153 8.99 1.60 -16.54
C ALA A 153 10.51 1.60 -16.36
N GLU A 154 11.01 2.30 -15.35
CA GLU A 154 12.44 2.30 -15.03
C GLU A 154 12.77 1.06 -14.22
N VAL A 155 13.69 0.24 -14.74
CA VAL A 155 14.10 -1.03 -14.14
C VAL A 155 15.52 -0.88 -13.58
N TYR A 156 15.69 -1.23 -12.31
CA TYR A 156 17.00 -1.26 -11.65
C TYR A 156 17.26 -2.63 -11.07
N LEU A 157 18.47 -3.15 -11.30
CA LEU A 157 18.94 -4.39 -10.66
C LEU A 157 19.94 -4.00 -9.56
N LYS A 158 19.68 -4.49 -8.35
CA LYS A 158 20.58 -4.37 -7.21
C LYS A 158 21.10 -5.76 -6.86
N PRO A 159 22.38 -6.04 -7.15
CA PRO A 159 23.05 -7.22 -6.61
C PRO A 159 23.06 -7.10 -5.09
N THR A 160 22.63 -8.15 -4.40
CA THR A 160 22.52 -8.18 -2.93
C THR A 160 23.33 -9.33 -2.37
N GLN A 161 24.22 -9.05 -1.42
CA GLN A 161 24.87 -10.10 -0.63
C GLN A 161 23.89 -10.61 0.42
N ARG A 162 22.98 -11.50 0.00
CA ARG A 162 21.84 -11.96 0.79
C ARG A 162 22.25 -12.44 2.19
N ALA A 163 23.32 -13.23 2.29
CA ALA A 163 23.83 -13.72 3.56
C ALA A 163 24.25 -12.62 4.56
N LEU A 164 24.76 -11.48 4.07
CA LEU A 164 25.10 -10.34 4.92
C LEU A 164 23.82 -9.66 5.43
N ILE A 165 22.86 -9.43 4.55
CA ILE A 165 21.58 -8.80 4.89
C ILE A 165 20.82 -9.67 5.89
N GLU A 166 20.76 -10.98 5.67
CA GLU A 166 20.13 -11.94 6.59
C GLU A 166 20.75 -11.91 7.99
N ARG A 167 22.08 -11.81 8.08
CA ARG A 167 22.77 -11.65 9.38
C ARG A 167 22.43 -10.34 10.07
N LEU A 168 22.30 -9.24 9.32
CA LEU A 168 21.86 -7.96 9.85
C LEU A 168 20.42 -8.06 10.36
N LEU A 169 19.51 -8.61 9.56
CA LEU A 169 18.10 -8.79 9.93
C LEU A 169 17.93 -9.68 11.16
N ALA A 170 18.68 -10.79 11.26
CA ALA A 170 18.64 -11.67 12.43
C ALA A 170 19.10 -10.97 13.71
N ARG A 171 20.05 -10.04 13.61
CA ARG A 171 20.50 -9.23 14.74
C ARG A 171 19.50 -8.13 15.11
N GLY A 172 18.85 -7.51 14.11
CA GLY A 172 17.85 -6.46 14.34
C GLY A 172 16.54 -6.99 14.91
N ALA A 173 16.10 -8.18 14.48
CA ALA A 173 14.81 -8.75 14.86
C ALA A 173 14.71 -9.20 16.33
N SER A 174 15.83 -9.30 17.05
CA SER A 174 15.89 -9.78 18.45
C SER A 174 15.87 -8.65 19.50
N SER A 175 15.64 -7.41 19.08
CA SER A 175 15.61 -6.23 19.93
C SER A 175 14.36 -5.39 19.65
N ASP A 176 13.72 -4.89 20.70
CA ASP A 176 12.64 -3.88 20.65
C ASP A 176 13.17 -2.44 20.53
N GLN A 177 14.45 -2.21 20.82
CA GLN A 177 15.03 -0.87 20.78
C GLN A 177 15.11 -0.27 19.38
N THR A 178 14.78 1.02 19.26
CA THR A 178 15.00 1.80 18.04
C THR A 178 16.48 1.88 17.68
N ASN A 179 16.84 1.41 16.47
CA ASN A 179 18.21 1.42 15.98
C ASN A 179 18.30 2.03 14.57
N LEU A 180 18.53 3.34 14.50
CA LEU A 180 18.62 4.08 13.23
C LEU A 180 19.88 3.72 12.41
N ASP A 181 20.95 3.26 13.05
CA ASP A 181 22.15 2.78 12.35
C ASP A 181 21.86 1.49 11.57
N PHE A 182 21.06 0.59 12.13
CA PHE A 182 20.57 -0.61 11.44
C PHE A 182 19.69 -0.22 10.24
N SER A 183 18.69 0.64 10.47
CA SER A 183 17.79 1.15 9.43
C SER A 183 18.51 1.81 8.26
N SER A 184 19.50 2.67 8.54
CA SER A 184 20.27 3.34 7.50
C SER A 184 21.25 2.42 6.79
N THR A 185 21.86 1.46 7.51
CA THR A 185 22.70 0.45 6.86
C THR A 185 21.89 -0.40 5.88
N LEU A 186 20.67 -0.81 6.26
CA LEU A 186 19.76 -1.53 5.36
C LEU A 186 19.35 -0.69 4.15
N PHE A 187 19.02 0.60 4.36
CA PHE A 187 18.72 1.51 3.25
C PHE A 187 19.86 1.56 2.23
N GLU A 188 21.10 1.68 2.71
CA GLU A 188 22.28 1.73 1.86
C GLU A 188 22.50 0.44 1.05
N LEU A 189 22.24 -0.72 1.68
CA LEU A 189 22.43 -2.04 1.10
C LEU A 189 21.30 -2.46 0.14
N LEU A 190 20.05 -2.13 0.46
CA LEU A 190 18.87 -2.59 -0.29
C LEU A 190 18.51 -1.66 -1.45
N ILE A 191 18.60 -0.33 -1.25
CA ILE A 191 18.13 0.62 -2.25
C ILE A 191 19.20 0.86 -3.34
N PRO A 192 18.85 0.84 -4.63
CA PRO A 192 19.76 1.24 -5.71
C PRO A 192 20.23 2.68 -5.56
N ASN A 193 21.52 2.97 -5.79
CA ASN A 193 22.09 4.32 -5.60
C ASN A 193 21.37 5.40 -6.43
N ARG A 194 20.89 5.06 -7.64
CA ARG A 194 20.12 5.99 -8.48
C ARG A 194 18.76 6.34 -7.89
N MET A 195 18.18 5.48 -7.07
CA MET A 195 16.87 5.70 -6.43
C MET A 195 17.00 6.49 -5.12
N LYS A 196 18.15 6.40 -4.42
CA LYS A 196 18.37 7.14 -3.16
C LYS A 196 18.20 8.65 -3.33
N ALA A 197 18.61 9.20 -4.47
CA ALA A 197 18.44 10.63 -4.79
C ALA A 197 16.96 11.09 -4.84
N TYR A 198 16.01 10.16 -4.96
CA TYR A 198 14.57 10.42 -5.01
C TYR A 198 13.85 9.91 -3.76
N ALA A 199 14.56 9.31 -2.80
CA ALA A 199 13.97 8.84 -1.54
C ALA A 199 13.34 9.97 -0.68
N PRO A 200 13.83 11.22 -0.68
CA PRO A 200 13.23 12.31 0.08
C PRO A 200 11.89 12.84 -0.47
N ASP A 201 11.31 12.25 -1.51
CA ASP A 201 10.06 12.75 -2.12
C ASP A 201 8.82 12.49 -1.21
N HIS A 202 8.97 11.78 -0.09
CA HIS A 202 7.96 11.53 0.95
C HIS A 202 6.56 11.17 0.43
N ARG A 203 6.48 10.43 -0.68
CA ARG A 203 5.22 10.06 -1.32
C ARG A 203 4.69 8.76 -0.75
N ASP A 204 3.36 8.62 -0.70
CA ASP A 204 2.73 7.36 -0.39
C ASP A 204 3.15 6.28 -1.39
N MET A 205 3.38 5.05 -0.92
CA MET A 205 3.96 3.97 -1.72
C MET A 205 3.13 2.69 -1.64
N VAL A 206 2.88 2.07 -2.80
CA VAL A 206 2.48 0.67 -2.88
C VAL A 206 3.67 -0.15 -3.30
N LEU A 207 4.15 -1.00 -2.40
CA LEU A 207 5.20 -1.96 -2.66
C LEU A 207 4.59 -3.26 -3.18
N VAL A 208 4.83 -3.57 -4.45
CA VAL A 208 4.43 -4.85 -5.04
C VAL A 208 5.59 -5.84 -4.87
N LEU A 209 5.44 -6.82 -4.00
CA LEU A 209 6.52 -7.67 -3.50
C LEU A 209 6.26 -9.15 -3.81
N ASP A 210 7.30 -9.94 -4.07
CA ASP A 210 7.20 -11.40 -3.95
C ASP A 210 7.41 -11.90 -2.51
N GLU A 211 7.24 -13.19 -2.29
CA GLU A 211 7.37 -13.84 -0.97
C GLU A 211 8.74 -13.59 -0.33
N GLU A 212 9.81 -13.57 -1.13
CA GLU A 212 11.17 -13.38 -0.63
C GLU A 212 11.49 -11.92 -0.29
N SER A 213 11.11 -10.98 -1.16
CA SER A 213 11.32 -9.55 -0.95
C SER A 213 10.38 -8.96 0.10
N ALA A 214 9.23 -9.59 0.35
CA ALA A 214 8.34 -9.27 1.46
C ALA A 214 8.99 -9.53 2.83
N ALA A 215 10.05 -10.32 2.93
CA ALA A 215 10.75 -10.52 4.19
C ALA A 215 11.56 -9.30 4.65
N TYR A 216 11.86 -8.33 3.76
CA TYR A 216 12.63 -7.14 4.13
C TYR A 216 11.75 -6.09 4.81
N PRO A 217 12.27 -5.37 5.83
CA PRO A 217 11.52 -4.35 6.55
C PRO A 217 11.63 -2.98 5.82
N TRP A 218 10.99 -2.88 4.66
CA TRP A 218 11.02 -1.68 3.82
C TRP A 218 10.60 -0.41 4.59
N GLU A 219 9.65 -0.56 5.50
CA GLU A 219 9.08 0.48 6.37
C GLU A 219 10.10 1.10 7.31
N LEU A 220 11.10 0.32 7.72
CA LEU A 220 12.12 0.72 8.68
C LEU A 220 13.29 1.45 8.02
N LEU A 221 13.35 1.50 6.68
CA LEU A 221 14.49 2.11 6.00
C LEU A 221 14.49 3.62 6.25
N TYR A 222 15.71 4.16 6.37
CA TYR A 222 15.96 5.52 6.81
C TYR A 222 17.19 6.06 6.07
N ASP A 223 17.08 7.23 5.44
CA ASP A 223 18.24 7.91 4.85
C ASP A 223 18.92 8.78 5.91
N ARG A 224 20.16 8.42 6.28
CA ARG A 224 20.92 9.13 7.32
C ARG A 224 21.49 10.46 6.87
N TYR A 225 21.58 10.70 5.56
CA TYR A 225 22.16 11.92 5.01
C TYR A 225 21.14 13.04 4.86
N ASP A 226 19.87 12.74 5.10
CA ASP A 226 18.81 13.73 5.23
C ASP A 226 18.48 13.97 6.72
N PRO A 227 18.83 15.15 7.26
CA PRO A 227 18.66 15.45 8.68
C PRO A 227 17.20 15.58 9.13
N ASN A 228 16.24 15.69 8.21
CA ASN A 228 14.82 15.82 8.54
C ASN A 228 14.04 14.50 8.40
N THR A 229 14.70 13.42 7.97
CA THR A 229 14.02 12.17 7.63
C THR A 229 13.75 11.33 8.87
N ARG A 230 12.54 10.78 8.97
CA ARG A 230 12.19 9.65 9.87
C ARG A 230 12.10 8.36 9.05
N PRO A 231 11.98 7.17 9.67
CA PRO A 231 11.74 5.93 8.93
C PRO A 231 10.58 6.09 7.93
N MET A 232 10.69 5.47 6.75
CA MET A 232 9.78 5.75 5.63
C MET A 232 8.29 5.61 5.98
N ALA A 233 7.91 4.64 6.82
CA ALA A 233 6.52 4.44 7.22
C ALA A 233 5.96 5.54 8.16
N VAL A 234 6.81 6.42 8.69
CA VAL A 234 6.39 7.59 9.49
C VAL A 234 6.22 8.83 8.60
N GLU A 235 6.99 8.92 7.51
CA GLU A 235 6.95 10.06 6.60
C GLU A 235 5.91 9.91 5.49
N ALA A 236 5.54 8.69 5.11
CA ALA A 236 4.60 8.41 4.04
C ALA A 236 3.74 7.17 4.32
N GLY A 237 2.53 7.14 3.76
CA GLY A 237 1.67 5.96 3.74
C GLY A 237 2.32 4.83 2.95
N MET A 238 2.36 3.63 3.52
CA MET A 238 2.96 2.46 2.87
C MET A 238 1.99 1.28 2.89
N ILE A 239 1.75 0.68 1.73
CA ILE A 239 0.96 -0.54 1.57
C ILE A 239 1.79 -1.57 0.84
N ARG A 240 1.77 -2.81 1.35
CA ARG A 240 2.31 -3.97 0.65
C ARG A 240 1.23 -4.65 -0.16
N GLN A 241 1.55 -5.00 -1.40
CA GLN A 241 0.74 -5.85 -2.25
C GLN A 241 1.58 -7.05 -2.67
N LEU A 242 1.15 -8.26 -2.30
CA LEU A 242 1.87 -9.47 -2.68
C LEU A 242 1.60 -9.81 -4.15
N SER A 243 2.68 -10.07 -4.90
CA SER A 243 2.65 -10.66 -6.23
C SER A 243 2.55 -12.17 -6.09
N VAL A 244 1.37 -12.71 -6.34
CA VAL A 244 1.06 -14.15 -6.28
C VAL A 244 0.85 -14.74 -7.66
N GLU A 245 1.40 -15.94 -7.88
CA GLU A 245 1.14 -16.70 -9.10
C GLU A 245 -0.28 -17.27 -9.09
N GLN A 246 -0.84 -17.48 -10.28
CA GLN A 246 -2.24 -17.88 -10.44
C GLN A 246 -2.59 -19.23 -9.81
N SER A 247 -1.62 -20.13 -9.69
CA SER A 247 -1.77 -21.44 -9.04
C SER A 247 -1.78 -21.38 -7.51
N GLN A 248 -1.50 -20.21 -6.91
CA GLN A 248 -1.18 -20.07 -5.49
C GLN A 248 -2.24 -19.29 -4.71
N PHE A 249 -3.41 -18.97 -5.30
CA PHE A 249 -4.48 -18.26 -4.60
C PHE A 249 -5.86 -18.88 -4.81
N ARG A 250 -6.79 -18.61 -3.89
CA ARG A 250 -8.18 -19.06 -4.00
C ARG A 250 -8.91 -18.26 -5.08
N GLU A 251 -9.29 -18.92 -6.17
CA GLU A 251 -9.97 -18.28 -7.30
C GLU A 251 -11.31 -17.64 -6.92
N LYS A 252 -12.05 -18.25 -5.99
CA LYS A 252 -13.30 -17.70 -5.43
C LYS A 252 -13.22 -17.61 -3.91
N VAL A 253 -13.14 -16.39 -3.41
CA VAL A 253 -13.10 -16.09 -1.97
C VAL A 253 -14.51 -15.72 -1.49
N LEU A 254 -14.97 -16.40 -0.43
CA LEU A 254 -16.17 -16.01 0.30
C LEU A 254 -15.75 -15.30 1.57
N HIS A 255 -16.22 -14.07 1.78
CA HIS A 255 -15.87 -13.30 2.97
C HIS A 255 -16.95 -13.36 4.05
N GLY A 256 -16.54 -13.31 5.31
CA GLY A 256 -17.43 -13.01 6.42
C GLY A 256 -17.73 -11.51 6.45
N THR A 257 -18.85 -11.09 5.86
CA THR A 257 -19.21 -9.66 5.75
C THR A 257 -20.01 -9.13 6.96
N ALA A 258 -20.53 -10.03 7.81
CA ALA A 258 -21.17 -9.65 9.07
C ALA A 258 -20.16 -9.01 10.04
N LEU A 259 -20.61 -8.12 10.92
CA LEU A 259 -19.76 -7.45 11.92
C LEU A 259 -19.45 -8.39 13.10
N ASN A 260 -18.74 -9.47 12.77
CA ASN A 260 -18.32 -10.52 13.70
C ASN A 260 -16.80 -10.49 13.82
N ALA A 261 -16.29 -10.72 15.02
CA ALA A 261 -14.86 -10.77 15.28
C ALA A 261 -14.47 -11.93 16.19
N LEU A 262 -13.28 -12.48 15.96
CA LEU A 262 -12.61 -13.43 16.84
C LEU A 262 -11.33 -12.79 17.36
N VAL A 263 -11.16 -12.76 18.68
CA VAL A 263 -10.03 -12.15 19.36
C VAL A 263 -9.40 -13.19 20.28
N ILE A 264 -8.13 -13.51 20.05
CA ILE A 264 -7.36 -14.53 20.77
C ILE A 264 -6.18 -13.86 21.48
N GLY A 265 -6.02 -14.09 22.78
CA GLY A 265 -4.93 -13.52 23.58
C GLY A 265 -4.29 -14.52 24.56
N ASP A 266 -2.98 -14.68 24.51
CA ASP A 266 -2.19 -15.56 25.40
C ASP A 266 -2.79 -16.96 25.62
N PRO A 267 -2.87 -17.82 24.58
CA PRO A 267 -3.39 -19.18 24.70
C PRO A 267 -2.53 -20.10 25.57
N THR A 268 -1.32 -19.67 25.93
CA THR A 268 -0.33 -20.48 26.64
C THR A 268 -0.38 -20.33 28.16
N SER A 269 -1.22 -19.45 28.72
CA SER A 269 -1.20 -19.15 30.17
C SER A 269 -1.36 -20.39 31.05
N ASP A 270 -2.27 -21.29 30.70
CA ASP A 270 -2.58 -22.50 31.48
C ASP A 270 -1.65 -23.68 31.17
N THR A 271 -0.87 -23.57 30.09
CA THR A 271 0.08 -24.60 29.64
C THR A 271 1.47 -24.01 29.53
N SER A 272 1.81 -23.10 30.46
CA SER A 272 3.07 -22.38 30.44
C SER A 272 4.23 -23.37 30.49
N SER A 273 5.16 -23.24 29.56
CA SER A 273 6.41 -24.00 29.55
C SER A 273 7.59 -23.05 29.66
N GLN A 274 8.79 -23.60 29.81
CA GLN A 274 10.02 -22.81 29.75
C GLN A 274 10.18 -22.11 28.39
N ASP A 275 9.70 -22.73 27.31
CA ASP A 275 9.73 -22.18 25.96
C ASP A 275 8.65 -21.13 25.72
N PHE A 276 7.48 -21.31 26.34
CA PHE A 276 6.30 -20.47 26.16
C PHE A 276 5.76 -19.99 27.51
N PRO A 277 6.39 -18.96 28.11
CA PRO A 277 5.91 -18.36 29.35
C PRO A 277 4.60 -17.59 29.11
N PRO A 278 3.82 -17.27 30.16
CA PRO A 278 2.62 -16.46 30.03
C PRO A 278 2.90 -15.07 29.44
N LEU A 279 1.95 -14.55 28.65
CA LEU A 279 2.02 -13.27 27.95
C LEU A 279 0.95 -12.29 28.47
N PRO A 280 1.16 -11.66 29.64
CA PRO A 280 0.18 -10.73 30.19
C PRO A 280 -0.07 -9.53 29.26
N GLY A 281 0.95 -9.07 28.52
CA GLY A 281 0.80 -8.00 27.50
C GLY A 281 -0.15 -8.41 26.38
N ALA A 282 0.04 -9.59 25.78
CA ALA A 282 -0.84 -10.11 24.74
C ALA A 282 -2.28 -10.35 25.24
N ALA A 283 -2.44 -10.79 26.49
CA ALA A 283 -3.76 -10.91 27.12
C ALA A 283 -4.43 -9.55 27.35
N ALA A 284 -3.67 -8.52 27.69
CA ALA A 284 -4.18 -7.15 27.84
C ALA A 284 -4.59 -6.55 26.49
N GLU A 285 -3.73 -6.65 25.47
CA GLU A 285 -3.99 -6.24 24.08
C GLU A 285 -5.30 -6.87 23.57
N ALA A 286 -5.45 -8.19 23.69
CA ALA A 286 -6.64 -8.89 23.23
C ALA A 286 -7.93 -8.38 23.91
N ARG A 287 -7.90 -8.10 25.22
CA ARG A 287 -9.06 -7.57 25.96
C ARG A 287 -9.40 -6.14 25.52
N ASP A 288 -8.39 -5.30 25.34
CA ASP A 288 -8.55 -3.91 24.91
C ASP A 288 -9.10 -3.85 23.48
N VAL A 289 -8.53 -4.64 22.56
CA VAL A 289 -9.01 -4.78 21.18
C VAL A 289 -10.44 -5.33 21.13
N ALA A 290 -10.76 -6.38 21.89
CA ALA A 290 -12.13 -6.90 21.94
C ALA A 290 -13.12 -5.84 22.44
N THR A 291 -12.74 -5.04 23.43
CA THR A 291 -13.53 -3.92 23.94
C THR A 291 -13.74 -2.85 22.87
N LEU A 292 -12.68 -2.44 22.18
CA LEU A 292 -12.72 -1.45 21.11
C LEU A 292 -13.62 -1.89 19.95
N ILE A 293 -13.50 -3.16 19.52
CA ILE A 293 -14.31 -3.72 18.44
C ILE A 293 -15.80 -3.71 18.80
N ARG A 294 -16.16 -4.10 20.04
CA ARG A 294 -17.55 -4.04 20.52
C ARG A 294 -18.10 -2.62 20.53
N GLN A 295 -17.31 -1.64 20.99
CA GLN A 295 -17.69 -0.23 21.00
C GLN A 295 -17.95 0.33 19.59
N ASN A 296 -17.28 -0.23 18.58
CA ASN A 296 -17.45 0.15 17.17
C ASN A 296 -18.54 -0.64 16.42
N GLY A 297 -19.48 -1.25 17.15
CA GLY A 297 -20.72 -1.78 16.57
C GLY A 297 -20.68 -3.23 16.11
N TYR A 298 -19.61 -3.97 16.42
CA TYR A 298 -19.55 -5.42 16.23
C TYR A 298 -20.36 -6.11 17.32
N ARG A 299 -21.38 -6.88 16.91
CA ARG A 299 -22.35 -7.48 17.85
C ARG A 299 -21.89 -8.83 18.37
N GLU A 300 -21.19 -9.61 17.55
CA GLU A 300 -20.71 -10.95 17.89
C GLU A 300 -19.18 -10.95 17.94
N VAL A 301 -18.64 -10.66 19.12
CA VAL A 301 -17.19 -10.67 19.39
C VAL A 301 -16.89 -11.84 20.31
N ILE A 302 -16.30 -12.90 19.76
CA ILE A 302 -15.79 -14.04 20.52
C ILE A 302 -14.40 -13.66 21.02
N GLU A 303 -14.25 -13.58 22.34
CA GLU A 303 -13.01 -13.24 23.02
C GLU A 303 -12.54 -14.49 23.78
N LEU A 304 -11.37 -15.00 23.40
CA LEU A 304 -10.71 -16.14 24.02
C LEU A 304 -9.38 -15.66 24.56
N VAL A 305 -9.26 -15.51 25.89
CA VAL A 305 -8.07 -14.94 26.52
C VAL A 305 -7.62 -15.81 27.70
N GLN A 306 -6.32 -16.11 27.78
CA GLN A 306 -5.70 -16.91 28.84
C GLN A 306 -6.38 -18.28 29.02
N ALA A 307 -6.98 -18.55 30.18
CA ALA A 307 -7.62 -19.84 30.49
C ALA A 307 -8.77 -20.19 29.52
N ASP A 308 -9.42 -19.19 28.94
CA ASP A 308 -10.48 -19.39 27.95
C ASP A 308 -9.92 -19.71 26.54
N ALA A 309 -8.64 -19.41 26.30
CA ALA A 309 -7.95 -19.56 25.03
C ALA A 309 -7.27 -20.94 24.85
N TYR A 310 -7.90 -22.00 25.35
CA TYR A 310 -7.38 -23.36 25.16
C TYR A 310 -7.54 -23.85 23.70
N PRO A 311 -6.68 -24.76 23.21
CA PRO A 311 -6.62 -25.14 21.79
C PRO A 311 -7.96 -25.54 21.17
N GLU A 312 -8.76 -26.36 21.88
CA GLU A 312 -10.04 -26.86 21.38
C GLU A 312 -11.10 -25.74 21.29
N ALA A 313 -11.07 -24.75 22.20
CA ALA A 313 -11.94 -23.57 22.11
C ALA A 313 -11.57 -22.69 20.92
N ILE A 314 -10.27 -22.46 20.68
CA ILE A 314 -9.80 -21.66 19.55
C ILE A 314 -10.18 -22.32 18.22
N LEU A 315 -9.91 -23.63 18.08
CA LEU A 315 -10.28 -24.36 16.87
C LEU A 315 -11.81 -24.38 16.68
N GLY A 316 -12.57 -24.60 17.75
CA GLY A 316 -14.03 -24.50 17.71
C GLY A 316 -14.52 -23.14 17.22
N ALA A 317 -13.97 -22.06 17.79
CA ALA A 317 -14.32 -20.70 17.42
C ALA A 317 -13.96 -20.37 15.96
N LEU A 318 -12.78 -20.76 15.46
CA LEU A 318 -12.36 -20.51 14.07
C LEU A 318 -13.36 -21.02 13.03
N PHE A 319 -14.02 -22.15 13.30
CA PHE A 319 -15.00 -22.75 12.39
C PHE A 319 -16.46 -22.48 12.77
N GLN A 320 -16.71 -21.81 13.90
CA GLN A 320 -18.06 -21.58 14.42
C GLN A 320 -18.89 -20.69 13.50
N GLN A 321 -18.29 -19.62 12.96
CA GLN A 321 -18.98 -18.63 12.15
C GLN A 321 -18.03 -17.83 11.26
N PRO A 322 -18.54 -17.12 10.23
CA PRO A 322 -17.74 -16.16 9.48
C PRO A 322 -17.33 -14.97 10.35
N TYR A 323 -16.06 -14.60 10.29
CA TYR A 323 -15.52 -13.40 10.94
C TYR A 323 -15.13 -12.37 9.90
N ARG A 324 -15.30 -11.09 10.22
CA ARG A 324 -14.77 -9.97 9.45
C ARG A 324 -13.38 -9.58 9.93
N ILE A 325 -13.15 -9.64 11.24
CA ILE A 325 -11.86 -9.38 11.89
C ILE A 325 -11.42 -10.64 12.65
N LEU A 326 -10.18 -11.05 12.44
CA LEU A 326 -9.48 -12.03 13.27
C LEU A 326 -8.27 -11.35 13.90
N HIS A 327 -8.23 -11.26 15.23
CA HIS A 327 -7.10 -10.70 15.97
C HIS A 327 -6.46 -11.81 16.81
N CYS A 328 -5.14 -11.91 16.74
CA CYS A 328 -4.34 -12.90 17.46
C CYS A 328 -3.12 -12.24 18.11
N ALA A 329 -3.04 -12.33 19.44
CA ALA A 329 -1.88 -11.90 20.24
C ALA A 329 -1.34 -13.10 21.05
N ALA A 330 -0.18 -13.66 20.66
CA ALA A 330 0.34 -14.89 21.24
C ALA A 330 1.83 -15.13 20.92
N HIS A 331 2.40 -16.27 21.31
CA HIS A 331 3.72 -16.67 20.84
C HIS A 331 3.70 -17.10 19.37
N GLY A 332 4.69 -16.69 18.60
CA GLY A 332 4.97 -17.14 17.24
C GLY A 332 6.23 -17.98 17.17
N VAL A 333 6.20 -19.04 16.37
CA VAL A 333 7.36 -19.90 16.12
C VAL A 333 7.66 -20.02 14.63
N PHE A 334 8.93 -20.15 14.28
CA PHE A 334 9.39 -20.36 12.90
C PHE A 334 10.35 -21.55 12.84
N GLU A 335 10.07 -22.51 11.97
CA GLU A 335 10.83 -23.76 11.81
C GLU A 335 11.12 -24.46 13.16
N TYR A 336 10.18 -24.42 14.09
CA TYR A 336 10.30 -25.01 15.42
C TYR A 336 10.28 -26.52 15.36
N ARG A 337 11.27 -27.18 15.98
CA ARG A 337 11.40 -28.64 15.97
C ARG A 337 10.37 -29.26 16.89
N LEU A 338 9.57 -30.17 16.36
CA LEU A 338 8.63 -30.95 17.14
C LEU A 338 9.35 -32.15 17.78
N ASP A 339 9.12 -32.38 19.08
CA ASP A 339 9.57 -33.61 19.75
C ASP A 339 8.82 -34.84 19.20
N GLU A 340 9.31 -36.06 19.46
CA GLU A 340 8.72 -37.28 18.87
C GLU A 340 7.24 -37.51 19.25
N GLU A 341 6.85 -37.18 20.49
CA GLU A 341 5.45 -37.28 20.96
C GLU A 341 4.54 -36.25 20.27
N THR A 342 5.01 -35.00 20.14
CA THR A 342 4.30 -33.91 19.48
C THR A 342 4.21 -34.13 17.96
N SER A 343 5.24 -34.74 17.37
CA SER A 343 5.31 -35.12 15.96
C SER A 343 4.25 -36.16 15.56
N GLN A 344 3.85 -37.04 16.49
CA GLN A 344 2.77 -38.01 16.29
C GLN A 344 1.38 -37.38 16.46
N ALA A 345 1.21 -36.43 17.38
CA ALA A 345 -0.03 -35.64 17.49
C ALA A 345 -0.28 -34.76 16.24
N ALA A 346 0.74 -34.03 15.77
CA ALA A 346 0.66 -33.22 14.54
C ALA A 346 0.46 -34.07 13.28
N ALA A 347 1.03 -35.28 13.23
CA ALA A 347 0.82 -36.24 12.14
C ALA A 347 -0.62 -36.75 12.07
N ASN A 348 -1.29 -36.93 13.21
CA ASN A 348 -2.66 -37.44 13.25
C ASN A 348 -3.72 -36.40 12.82
N LEU A 349 -3.42 -35.10 12.91
CA LEU A 349 -4.26 -34.04 12.31
C LEU A 349 -4.03 -33.85 10.80
N SER A 350 -2.85 -34.24 10.28
CA SER A 350 -2.46 -34.09 8.87
C SER A 350 -2.55 -35.40 8.04
N ALA A 351 -3.03 -36.50 8.63
CA ALA A 351 -3.02 -37.81 7.98
C ALA A 351 -4.28 -38.12 7.14
N LYS A 352 -4.19 -37.79 5.85
CA LYS A 352 -4.60 -38.69 4.75
C LYS A 352 -3.65 -38.56 3.56
N VAL A 353 -2.37 -38.88 3.73
CA VAL A 353 -1.50 -39.31 2.62
C VAL A 353 -0.61 -40.45 3.10
N GLN A 354 -0.61 -41.55 2.34
CA GLN A 354 0.03 -42.82 2.66
C GLN A 354 1.54 -42.71 2.84
N ALA A 355 2.02 -43.32 3.92
CA ALA A 355 3.42 -43.45 4.26
C ALA A 355 4.16 -44.40 3.31
N LYS A 356 5.24 -43.91 2.70
CA LYS A 356 6.42 -44.72 2.36
C LYS A 356 7.57 -44.19 3.22
N GLN A 357 8.11 -45.05 4.08
CA GLN A 357 9.23 -44.76 4.97
C GLN A 357 10.51 -44.66 4.15
N ASP A 358 11.18 -43.51 4.21
CA ASP A 358 12.48 -43.25 3.61
C ASP A 358 13.48 -42.90 4.75
N PRO A 359 14.73 -43.42 4.77
CA PRO A 359 15.62 -43.39 5.94
C PRO A 359 16.38 -42.07 6.17
N CYS A 360 15.95 -40.96 5.56
CA CYS A 360 16.49 -39.62 5.82
C CYS A 360 15.38 -38.72 6.39
N VAL A 361 14.96 -39.00 7.63
CA VAL A 361 13.89 -38.23 8.30
C VAL A 361 14.48 -36.90 8.75
N LYS A 362 14.29 -35.85 7.95
CA LYS A 362 14.48 -34.48 8.40
C LYS A 362 13.57 -34.25 9.63
N PRO A 363 14.05 -33.58 10.70
CA PRO A 363 13.19 -33.24 11.83
C PRO A 363 11.99 -32.46 11.33
N LYS A 364 10.77 -32.85 11.75
CA LYS A 364 9.56 -32.12 11.40
C LYS A 364 9.59 -30.77 12.10
N THR A 365 9.54 -29.70 11.32
CA THR A 365 9.48 -28.34 11.83
C THR A 365 8.09 -27.74 11.58
N VAL A 366 7.69 -26.79 12.43
CA VAL A 366 6.42 -26.07 12.32
C VAL A 366 6.64 -24.56 12.42
N SER A 367 5.86 -23.80 11.66
CA SER A 367 5.80 -22.34 11.73
C SER A 367 4.35 -21.93 11.94
N GLY A 368 4.09 -21.07 12.92
CA GLY A 368 2.73 -20.66 13.27
C GLY A 368 2.63 -20.02 14.64
N MET A 369 1.40 -19.80 15.07
CA MET A 369 1.08 -19.30 16.40
C MET A 369 0.93 -20.46 17.39
N VAL A 370 1.51 -20.35 18.58
CA VAL A 370 1.43 -21.40 19.60
C VAL A 370 0.05 -21.37 20.25
N LEU A 371 -0.61 -22.52 20.35
CA LEU A 371 -1.90 -22.68 21.06
C LEU A 371 -1.75 -23.30 22.46
N GLY A 372 -0.57 -23.86 22.76
CA GLY A 372 -0.32 -24.61 23.99
C GLY A 372 -0.35 -26.13 23.77
N LYS A 373 0.20 -26.90 24.72
CA LYS A 373 0.28 -28.39 24.68
C LYS A 373 0.93 -28.97 23.41
N GLY A 374 1.87 -28.24 22.79
CA GLY A 374 2.50 -28.65 21.54
C GLY A 374 1.59 -28.55 20.31
N LEU A 375 0.48 -27.83 20.40
CA LEU A 375 -0.40 -27.48 19.28
C LEU A 375 -0.10 -26.08 18.77
N PHE A 376 -0.24 -25.91 17.46
CA PHE A 376 0.05 -24.68 16.75
C PHE A 376 -1.08 -24.37 15.78
N LEU A 377 -1.43 -23.09 15.66
CA LEU A 377 -2.27 -22.58 14.58
C LEU A 377 -1.36 -22.21 13.42
N THR A 378 -1.41 -23.01 12.37
CA THR A 378 -0.59 -22.84 11.16
C THR A 378 -1.46 -22.32 10.02
N PRO A 379 -0.84 -21.89 8.89
CA PRO A 379 -1.60 -21.58 7.69
C PRO A 379 -2.54 -22.70 7.25
N ALA A 380 -2.20 -23.97 7.50
CA ALA A 380 -3.00 -25.11 7.07
C ALA A 380 -4.39 -25.15 7.72
N GLU A 381 -4.51 -24.85 9.03
CA GLU A 381 -5.80 -24.79 9.71
C GLU A 381 -6.61 -23.58 9.24
N ILE A 382 -5.97 -22.43 9.07
CA ILE A 382 -6.62 -21.20 8.59
C ILE A 382 -7.12 -21.39 7.15
N GLU A 383 -6.37 -22.09 6.30
CA GLU A 383 -6.76 -22.49 4.95
C GLU A 383 -7.95 -23.46 4.90
N GLN A 384 -8.38 -24.05 6.01
CA GLN A 384 -9.63 -24.82 6.02
C GLN A 384 -10.87 -23.95 6.25
N MET A 385 -10.70 -22.65 6.59
CA MET A 385 -11.82 -21.75 6.78
C MET A 385 -12.58 -21.55 5.46
N ARG A 386 -13.88 -21.88 5.48
CA ARG A 386 -14.78 -21.69 4.33
C ARG A 386 -15.03 -20.22 4.03
N TYR A 387 -15.11 -19.39 5.07
CA TYR A 387 -15.27 -17.95 4.96
C TYR A 387 -14.01 -17.26 5.45
N VAL A 388 -13.45 -16.40 4.60
CA VAL A 388 -12.17 -15.73 4.83
C VAL A 388 -12.40 -14.38 5.52
N PRO A 389 -11.68 -14.05 6.60
CA PRO A 389 -11.73 -12.73 7.20
C PRO A 389 -11.35 -11.62 6.22
N GLU A 390 -11.91 -10.42 6.41
CA GLU A 390 -11.46 -9.25 5.64
C GLU A 390 -10.13 -8.73 6.18
N LEU A 391 -9.98 -8.69 7.50
CA LEU A 391 -8.79 -8.23 8.21
C LEU A 391 -8.28 -9.32 9.16
N VAL A 392 -6.98 -9.58 9.12
CA VAL A 392 -6.28 -10.38 10.12
C VAL A 392 -5.18 -9.56 10.77
N PHE A 393 -5.19 -9.47 12.09
CA PHE A 393 -4.17 -8.80 12.90
C PHE A 393 -3.39 -9.85 13.70
N LEU A 394 -2.08 -9.94 13.49
CA LEU A 394 -1.20 -10.96 14.05
C LEU A 394 -0.06 -10.32 14.82
N ASN A 395 -0.21 -10.26 16.14
CA ASN A 395 0.87 -9.89 17.03
C ASN A 395 1.47 -11.11 17.71
N CYS A 396 2.37 -11.79 16.99
CA CYS A 396 2.95 -13.06 17.45
C CYS A 396 4.40 -12.93 17.99
N CYS A 397 4.82 -11.71 18.35
CA CYS A 397 6.23 -11.34 18.51
C CYS A 397 6.63 -11.08 19.96
N TYR A 398 6.67 -12.12 20.80
CA TYR A 398 7.17 -11.95 22.16
C TYR A 398 8.71 -12.02 22.25
N LEU A 399 9.29 -11.07 22.99
CA LEU A 399 10.73 -10.94 23.33
C LEU A 399 11.24 -11.94 24.38
N GLY A 400 10.43 -12.94 24.73
CA GLY A 400 10.84 -13.99 25.65
C GLY A 400 12.00 -14.76 25.08
N LYS A 401 13.16 -14.69 25.76
CA LYS A 401 14.30 -15.57 25.51
C LYS A 401 13.80 -17.01 25.57
N ILE A 402 13.49 -17.60 24.41
CA ILE A 402 13.38 -19.05 24.27
C ILE A 402 14.76 -19.55 24.69
N THR A 403 14.84 -20.10 25.89
CA THR A 403 16.12 -20.34 26.54
C THR A 403 16.76 -21.52 25.82
N ALA A 404 18.01 -21.33 25.41
CA ALA A 404 18.79 -22.27 24.63
C ALA A 404 18.84 -23.68 25.27
N GLN A 405 17.98 -24.57 24.80
CA GLN A 405 18.28 -25.97 24.59
C GLN A 405 18.02 -26.28 23.10
N ASP A 406 18.65 -27.33 22.56
CA ASP A 406 18.91 -27.68 21.14
C ASP A 406 17.73 -27.65 20.12
N HIS A 407 16.56 -27.13 20.51
CA HIS A 407 15.31 -27.12 19.75
C HIS A 407 14.98 -25.78 19.08
N SER A 408 15.62 -24.65 19.45
CA SER A 408 15.30 -23.33 18.87
C SER A 408 16.50 -22.60 18.25
N SER A 409 16.40 -22.31 16.95
CA SER A 409 17.15 -21.22 16.33
C SER A 409 16.49 -19.88 16.72
N PRO A 410 17.23 -18.75 16.77
CA PRO A 410 16.61 -17.43 16.99
C PRO A 410 15.49 -17.22 15.96
N VAL A 411 14.27 -16.92 16.42
CA VAL A 411 13.10 -16.78 15.53
C VAL A 411 13.33 -15.59 14.58
N PRO A 412 13.46 -15.79 13.26
CA PRO A 412 13.51 -14.70 12.32
C PRO A 412 12.08 -14.15 12.13
N PHE A 413 11.61 -13.31 13.06
CA PHE A 413 10.23 -12.79 13.07
C PHE A 413 9.80 -12.18 11.73
N HIS A 414 10.70 -11.51 11.02
CA HIS A 414 10.44 -10.96 9.69
C HIS A 414 10.06 -12.02 8.65
N ARG A 415 10.64 -13.23 8.75
CA ARG A 415 10.28 -14.38 7.90
C ARG A 415 8.98 -15.03 8.35
N LEU A 416 8.75 -15.12 9.66
CA LEU A 416 7.48 -15.64 10.18
C LEU A 416 6.31 -14.76 9.72
N ALA A 417 6.42 -13.45 9.91
CA ALA A 417 5.43 -12.47 9.48
C ALA A 417 5.22 -12.47 7.96
N SER A 418 6.31 -12.50 7.19
CA SER A 418 6.21 -12.59 5.73
C SER A 418 5.54 -13.90 5.29
N ASN A 419 5.91 -15.04 5.87
CA ASN A 419 5.35 -16.34 5.51
C ASN A 419 3.87 -16.45 5.88
N LEU A 420 3.51 -16.17 7.13
CA LEU A 420 2.12 -16.24 7.59
C LEU A 420 1.25 -15.20 6.88
N GLY A 421 1.74 -13.97 6.73
CA GLY A 421 1.06 -12.91 5.97
C GLY A 421 0.85 -13.28 4.50
N THR A 422 1.87 -13.86 3.85
CA THR A 422 1.78 -14.33 2.46
C THR A 422 0.70 -15.40 2.30
N GLN A 423 0.64 -16.38 3.20
CA GLN A 423 -0.39 -17.43 3.13
C GLN A 423 -1.80 -16.88 3.35
N LEU A 424 -1.98 -15.94 4.29
CA LEU A 424 -3.26 -15.29 4.51
C LEU A 424 -3.73 -14.47 3.29
N ILE A 425 -2.82 -13.74 2.64
CA ILE A 425 -3.13 -13.01 1.40
C ILE A 425 -3.45 -13.99 0.26
N ARG A 426 -2.72 -15.10 0.12
CA ARG A 426 -3.02 -16.20 -0.84
C ARG A 426 -4.40 -16.81 -0.61
N MET A 427 -4.78 -17.00 0.65
CA MET A 427 -6.11 -17.45 1.05
C MET A 427 -7.21 -16.45 0.64
N GLY A 428 -6.86 -15.17 0.49
CA GLY A 428 -7.76 -14.11 0.06
C GLY A 428 -8.17 -13.14 1.17
N VAL A 429 -7.41 -13.07 2.28
CA VAL A 429 -7.59 -11.99 3.26
C VAL A 429 -7.31 -10.65 2.56
N ARG A 430 -8.12 -9.62 2.84
CA ARG A 430 -7.98 -8.32 2.15
C ARG A 430 -6.83 -7.49 2.73
N ALA A 431 -6.65 -7.55 4.05
CA ALA A 431 -5.58 -6.86 4.75
C ALA A 431 -5.02 -7.74 5.87
N VAL A 432 -3.70 -7.78 5.98
CA VAL A 432 -2.99 -8.44 7.07
C VAL A 432 -2.08 -7.42 7.73
N ILE A 433 -2.18 -7.32 9.05
CA ILE A 433 -1.22 -6.60 9.89
C ILE A 433 -0.47 -7.66 10.67
N ALA A 434 0.85 -7.68 10.58
CA ALA A 434 1.68 -8.66 11.27
C ALA A 434 2.94 -8.00 11.83
N ALA A 435 3.27 -8.30 13.08
CA ALA A 435 4.52 -7.85 13.68
C ALA A 435 5.71 -8.58 13.01
N GLY A 436 6.62 -7.82 12.39
CA GLY A 436 7.80 -8.36 11.69
C GLY A 436 9.06 -8.46 12.55
N TRP A 437 9.01 -7.98 13.79
CA TRP A 437 10.13 -7.95 14.74
C TRP A 437 9.55 -7.97 16.15
N ALA A 438 10.43 -8.14 17.14
CA ALA A 438 10.02 -8.13 18.52
C ALA A 438 9.57 -6.72 18.94
N VAL A 439 8.37 -6.61 19.53
CA VAL A 439 7.75 -5.33 19.92
C VAL A 439 7.53 -5.33 21.43
N ASP A 440 7.75 -4.18 22.07
CA ASP A 440 7.40 -3.96 23.47
C ASP A 440 5.88 -4.09 23.68
N ASP A 441 5.46 -4.73 24.77
CA ASP A 441 4.05 -5.01 25.06
C ASP A 441 3.17 -3.75 25.10
N GLN A 442 3.69 -2.63 25.62
CA GLN A 442 2.93 -1.37 25.69
C GLN A 442 2.80 -0.74 24.29
N ALA A 443 3.89 -0.73 23.52
CA ALA A 443 3.86 -0.23 22.14
C ALA A 443 2.96 -1.07 21.23
N ALA A 444 2.98 -2.39 21.42
CA ALA A 444 2.10 -3.35 20.76
C ALA A 444 0.63 -3.06 21.03
N ASN A 445 0.23 -2.91 22.30
CA ASN A 445 -1.15 -2.60 22.67
C ASN A 445 -1.61 -1.25 22.09
N VAL A 446 -0.76 -0.21 22.10
CA VAL A 446 -1.10 1.09 21.51
C VAL A 446 -1.27 1.04 19.98
N PHE A 447 -0.53 0.15 19.31
CA PHE A 447 -0.60 -0.01 17.86
C PHE A 447 -1.82 -0.83 17.40
N ALA A 448 -2.24 -1.81 18.21
CA ALA A 448 -3.42 -2.65 17.99
C ALA A 448 -4.73 -1.86 18.17
#